data_AF-A0A352MWT9-F1
#
_entry.id   AF-A0A352MWT9-F1
#
_cell.length_a   1.000
_cell.length_b   1.000
_cell.length_c   1.000
_cell.angle_alpha   90.00
_cell.angle_beta   90.00
_cell.angle_gamma   90.00
#
_symmetry.space_group_name_H-M   'P 1'
#
loop_
_entity.id
_entity.type
_entity.pdbx_description
1 polymer ?
#
loop_
_entity_poly.entity_id
_entity_poly.type
_entity_poly.pdbx_seq_one_letter_code
_entity_poly.pdbx_strand_id
1 'polypeptide(L)'
;MKGRKLKTKILGIILAFFIAVVLSSIISTILHLIFTRVPEEIINIRPNTIIQSLSSSKEHFDMFVLTIVAFMLLAFLTVFKVFDLKDYKSKTYKVTNNIEIPIPIGEKQTQQGSAWWLPKKEFSKKFGVNRIDLSKKEFADLIKLAKEDKECIEEDKENTNMTKIEPIFKTGGLVIGKKDKIIPKFKCKKLGKLIRMPYFSFRKVEDIYYIDDDLHSLTVGATRSGKTRSLVLQTIVNTGLAGENMILSDPKGELFEYTSKTLERLGYKVYTLDFKTPLKSSKYNFLEPVIEAFSHKDIPKAVNYCSDIVESLVGEVGNREAIWVNGEKSVIKAGIMSVVLGNEKHKEYQNLPNTYHFISKMCAEQSDKTMLMDTYLDTLPDSHPAVSSFAAARIAPSKTRASFFTSALATLSIFMDDYVASMISESEIDLNKFNEERSVLYMILPDEKTTFYGLCSLFVNQVYTKLVELADSKGGRLKIRTNFILDEFRQF
;
A
#
# COMPACT_ATOMS: atom_id res chain seq x y z
N MET A 1 -0.19 6.47 41.57
CA MET A 1 -0.65 5.29 42.34
C MET A 1 0.45 4.57 43.12
N LYS A 2 1.67 4.33 42.57
CA LYS A 2 2.76 3.63 43.28
C LYS A 2 3.22 4.31 44.59
N GLY A 3 3.34 5.64 44.62
CA GLY A 3 3.75 6.37 45.84
C GLY A 3 2.75 6.28 47.02
N ARG A 4 1.45 6.14 46.74
CA ARG A 4 0.42 5.95 47.78
C ARG A 4 0.50 4.56 48.40
N LYS A 5 0.75 3.52 47.57
CA LYS A 5 0.97 2.14 48.02
C LYS A 5 2.25 1.99 48.86
N LEU A 6 3.31 2.73 48.54
CA LEU A 6 4.55 2.67 49.33
C LEU A 6 4.37 3.33 50.70
N LYS A 7 3.68 4.48 50.77
CA LYS A 7 3.36 5.15 52.03
C LYS A 7 2.48 4.30 52.95
N THR A 8 1.46 3.63 52.42
CA THR A 8 0.62 2.72 53.22
C THR A 8 1.38 1.48 53.69
N LYS A 9 2.32 0.96 52.90
CA LYS A 9 3.20 -0.16 53.30
C LYS A 9 4.12 0.23 54.47
N ILE A 10 4.77 1.40 54.38
CA ILE A 10 5.64 1.90 55.45
C ILE A 10 4.83 2.15 56.73
N LEU A 11 3.63 2.74 56.61
CA LEU A 11 2.75 2.98 57.74
C LEU A 11 2.31 1.68 58.43
N GLY A 12 2.02 0.63 57.65
CA GLY A 12 1.67 -0.69 58.18
C GLY A 12 2.80 -1.36 58.97
N ILE A 13 4.04 -1.23 58.50
CA ILE A 13 5.23 -1.76 59.22
C ILE A 13 5.45 -1.01 60.53
N ILE A 14 5.30 0.32 60.52
CA ILE A 14 5.42 1.14 61.73
C ILE A 14 4.35 0.74 62.76
N LEU A 15 3.10 0.57 62.33
CA LEU A 15 2.02 0.13 63.22
C LEU A 15 2.28 -1.26 63.81
N ALA A 16 2.76 -2.21 62.99
CA ALA A 16 3.12 -3.55 63.44
C ALA A 16 4.24 -3.52 64.50
N PHE A 17 5.23 -2.62 64.36
CA PHE A 17 6.29 -2.43 65.36
C PHE A 17 5.73 -1.96 66.70
N PHE A 18 4.84 -0.96 66.72
CA PHE A 18 4.23 -0.49 67.96
C PHE A 18 3.41 -1.58 68.66
N ILE A 19 2.65 -2.37 67.89
CA ILE A 19 1.89 -3.51 68.44
C ILE A 19 2.85 -4.55 69.01
N ALA A 20 3.94 -4.88 68.31
CA ALA A 20 4.93 -5.84 68.76
C ALA A 20 5.60 -5.42 70.07
N VAL A 21 5.95 -4.13 70.24
CA VAL A 21 6.52 -3.61 71.48
C VAL A 21 5.56 -3.80 72.65
N VAL A 22 4.30 -3.41 72.50
CA VAL A 22 3.29 -3.54 73.57
C VAL A 22 3.05 -5.00 73.94
N LEU A 23 2.88 -5.87 72.95
CA LEU A 23 2.64 -7.30 73.19
C LEU A 23 3.85 -7.96 73.87
N SER A 24 5.06 -7.60 73.43
CA SER A 24 6.30 -8.12 74.01
C SER A 24 6.49 -7.66 75.45
N SER A 25 6.12 -6.43 75.80
CA SER A 25 6.20 -5.94 77.19
C SER A 25 5.32 -6.78 78.12
N ILE A 26 4.11 -7.14 77.67
CA ILE A 26 3.17 -7.95 78.45
C ILE A 26 3.68 -9.39 78.57
N ILE A 27 4.07 -10.01 77.45
CA ILE A 27 4.49 -11.41 77.41
C ILE A 27 5.80 -11.61 78.18
N SER A 28 6.78 -10.71 78.02
CA SER A 28 8.04 -10.78 78.77
C SER A 28 7.82 -10.62 80.28
N THR A 29 6.88 -9.78 80.71
CA THR A 29 6.52 -9.63 82.13
C THR A 29 5.89 -10.91 82.68
N ILE A 30 4.96 -11.52 81.93
CA ILE A 30 4.34 -12.80 82.30
C ILE A 30 5.42 -13.89 82.41
N LEU A 31 6.30 -13.99 81.41
CA LEU A 31 7.39 -14.96 81.41
C LEU A 31 8.33 -14.75 82.60
N HIS A 32 8.73 -13.50 82.87
CA HIS A 32 9.59 -13.17 84.00
C HIS A 32 8.94 -13.56 85.34
N LEU A 33 7.66 -13.23 85.56
CA LEU A 33 6.91 -13.59 86.77
C LEU A 33 6.76 -15.10 86.97
N ILE A 34 6.58 -15.85 85.88
CA ILE A 34 6.55 -17.31 85.89
C ILE A 34 7.92 -17.87 86.32
N PHE A 35 9.01 -17.36 85.74
CA PHE A 35 10.36 -17.82 86.06
C PHE A 35 10.80 -17.45 87.48
N THR A 36 10.35 -16.31 88.02
CA THR A 36 10.63 -15.88 89.40
C THR A 36 9.71 -16.52 90.45
N ARG A 37 8.82 -17.45 90.05
CA ARG A 37 7.91 -18.23 90.93
C ARG A 37 6.98 -17.37 91.81
N VAL A 38 6.49 -16.24 91.30
CA VAL A 38 5.45 -15.41 91.97
C VAL A 38 4.21 -15.31 91.06
N PRO A 39 3.43 -16.39 90.91
CA PRO A 39 2.34 -16.45 89.92
C PRO A 39 1.06 -15.69 90.33
N GLU A 40 0.90 -15.33 91.61
CA GLU A 40 -0.30 -14.64 92.11
C GLU A 40 -0.43 -13.20 91.59
N GLU A 41 0.68 -12.56 91.18
CA GLU A 41 0.69 -11.20 90.62
C GLU A 41 0.29 -11.13 89.13
N ILE A 42 0.16 -12.26 88.44
CA ILE A 42 -0.17 -12.32 87.00
C ILE A 42 -1.57 -11.73 86.73
N ILE A 43 -2.49 -11.84 87.70
CA ILE A 43 -3.89 -11.41 87.53
C ILE A 43 -4.02 -9.87 87.60
N ASN A 44 -3.02 -9.15 88.13
CA ASN A 44 -3.13 -7.71 88.42
C ASN A 44 -1.99 -6.88 87.80
N ILE A 45 -1.56 -7.24 86.59
CA ILE A 45 -0.50 -6.53 85.85
C ILE A 45 -0.95 -5.10 85.52
N ARG A 46 -0.24 -4.10 86.06
CA ARG A 46 -0.46 -2.68 85.75
C ARG A 46 0.68 -2.16 84.86
N PRO A 47 0.44 -1.18 83.98
CA PRO A 47 1.49 -0.63 83.11
C PRO A 47 2.72 -0.10 83.86
N ASN A 48 2.51 0.50 85.03
CA ASN A 48 3.61 1.03 85.84
C ASN A 48 4.51 -0.07 86.42
N THR A 49 3.97 -1.24 86.75
CA THR A 49 4.76 -2.35 87.29
C THR A 49 5.59 -3.02 86.20
N ILE A 50 5.09 -3.07 84.96
CA ILE A 50 5.85 -3.54 83.78
C ILE A 50 7.11 -2.67 83.59
N ILE A 51 6.95 -1.34 83.57
CA ILE A 51 8.05 -0.41 83.31
C ILE A 51 9.09 -0.45 84.44
N GLN A 52 8.66 -0.49 85.70
CA GLN A 52 9.56 -0.62 86.84
C GLN A 52 10.32 -1.95 86.83
N SER A 53 9.64 -3.04 86.48
CA SER A 53 10.25 -4.38 86.39
C SER A 53 11.29 -4.45 85.26
N LEU A 54 10.98 -3.92 84.07
CA LEU A 54 11.90 -3.84 82.94
C LEU A 54 13.15 -2.99 83.24
N SER A 55 13.01 -1.93 84.03
CA SER A 55 14.12 -1.06 84.39
C SER A 55 14.99 -1.60 85.53
N SER A 56 14.45 -2.48 86.37
CA SER A 56 15.14 -2.95 87.59
C SER A 56 15.78 -4.33 87.41
N SER A 57 15.23 -5.19 86.54
CA SER A 57 15.74 -6.54 86.27
C SER A 57 16.39 -6.61 84.89
N LYS A 58 17.70 -6.93 84.87
CA LYS A 58 18.43 -7.16 83.61
C LYS A 58 17.91 -8.39 82.86
N GLU A 59 17.54 -9.43 83.59
CA GLU A 59 17.01 -10.69 83.03
C GLU A 59 15.65 -10.48 82.37
N HIS A 60 14.79 -9.63 82.96
CA HIS A 60 13.52 -9.24 82.34
C HIS A 60 13.75 -8.45 81.04
N PHE A 61 14.69 -7.51 81.06
CA PHE A 61 15.02 -6.70 79.90
C PHE A 61 15.54 -7.55 78.73
N ASP A 62 16.40 -8.54 78.99
CA ASP A 62 16.91 -9.44 77.94
C ASP A 62 15.78 -10.31 77.33
N MET A 63 14.85 -10.79 78.15
CA MET A 63 13.65 -11.52 77.68
C MET A 63 12.71 -10.65 76.85
N PHE A 64 12.57 -9.38 77.21
CA PHE A 64 11.80 -8.39 76.43
C PHE A 64 12.43 -8.13 75.05
N VAL A 65 13.76 -7.97 74.98
CA VAL A 65 14.45 -7.77 73.70
C VAL A 65 14.30 -9.00 72.78
N LEU A 66 14.46 -10.21 73.32
CA LEU A 66 14.29 -11.45 72.55
C LEU A 66 12.87 -11.61 71.99
N THR A 67 11.85 -11.31 72.81
CA THR A 67 10.45 -11.39 72.37
C THR A 67 10.12 -10.36 71.29
N ILE A 68 10.62 -9.12 71.40
CA ILE A 68 10.48 -8.12 70.32
C ILE A 68 11.09 -8.60 69.01
N VAL A 69 12.32 -9.12 69.05
CA VAL A 69 13.01 -9.59 67.83
C VAL A 69 12.23 -10.73 67.16
N ALA A 70 11.70 -11.67 67.94
CA ALA A 70 10.88 -12.76 67.42
C ALA A 70 9.58 -12.27 66.77
N PHE A 71 8.85 -11.34 67.42
CA PHE A 71 7.64 -10.75 66.84
C PHE A 71 7.93 -9.93 65.59
N MET A 72 9.06 -9.22 65.55
CA MET A 72 9.47 -8.45 64.37
C MET A 72 9.84 -9.33 63.18
N LEU A 73 10.50 -10.47 63.41
CA LEU A 73 10.76 -11.47 62.35
C LEU A 73 9.45 -12.05 61.78
N LEU A 74 8.48 -12.38 62.65
CA LEU A 74 7.15 -12.84 62.24
C LEU A 74 6.38 -11.77 61.45
N ALA A 75 6.40 -10.52 61.91
CA ALA A 75 5.78 -9.39 61.22
C ALA A 75 6.41 -9.18 59.83
N PHE A 76 7.74 -9.30 59.72
CA PHE A 76 8.44 -9.18 58.45
C PHE A 76 8.05 -10.30 57.48
N LEU A 77 8.07 -11.56 57.91
CA LEU A 77 7.69 -12.71 57.08
C LEU A 77 6.23 -12.64 56.60
N THR A 78 5.31 -12.20 57.47
CA THR A 78 3.90 -12.03 57.10
C THR A 78 3.70 -10.90 56.10
N VAL A 79 4.39 -9.77 56.25
CA VAL A 79 4.40 -8.68 55.27
C VAL A 79 4.90 -9.20 53.91
N PHE A 80 6.00 -9.94 53.84
CA PHE A 80 6.49 -10.47 52.57
C PHE A 80 5.51 -11.43 51.88
N LYS A 81 4.81 -12.27 52.65
CA LYS A 81 3.83 -13.23 52.10
C LYS A 81 2.52 -12.57 51.70
N VAL A 82 2.03 -11.58 52.46
CA VAL A 82 0.76 -10.88 52.21
C VAL A 82 0.88 -9.85 51.09
N PHE A 83 2.04 -9.20 50.95
CA PHE A 83 2.20 -8.09 50.00
C PHE A 83 2.79 -8.48 48.63
N ASP A 84 2.86 -9.78 48.32
CA ASP A 84 3.20 -10.39 47.02
C ASP A 84 4.05 -9.46 46.13
N LEU A 85 5.38 -9.47 46.32
CA LEU A 85 6.34 -8.56 45.66
C LEU A 85 6.45 -8.76 44.12
N LYS A 86 5.48 -9.42 43.48
CA LYS A 86 5.39 -9.66 42.03
C LYS A 86 4.97 -8.42 41.21
N ASP A 87 5.51 -7.24 41.54
CA ASP A 87 5.17 -5.97 40.86
C ASP A 87 6.18 -5.60 39.74
N TYR A 88 6.98 -6.55 39.26
CA TYR A 88 7.74 -6.40 38.00
C TYR A 88 6.86 -6.76 36.80
N LYS A 89 5.79 -5.98 36.57
CA LYS A 89 5.06 -6.02 35.31
C LYS A 89 5.60 -4.92 34.40
N SER A 90 6.21 -5.30 33.27
CA SER A 90 6.53 -4.35 32.21
C SER A 90 5.23 -3.70 31.75
N LYS A 91 5.25 -2.39 31.49
CA LYS A 91 4.07 -1.73 30.92
C LYS A 91 3.83 -2.35 29.55
N THR A 92 2.59 -2.71 29.25
CA THR A 92 2.22 -3.27 27.94
C THR A 92 1.71 -2.18 27.01
N TYR A 93 2.05 -2.28 25.72
CA TYR A 93 1.50 -1.52 24.62
C TYR A 93 0.50 -2.41 23.89
N LYS A 94 -0.75 -1.97 23.84
CA LYS A 94 -1.83 -2.66 23.15
C LYS A 94 -1.75 -2.35 21.66
N VAL A 95 -1.32 -3.33 20.87
CA VAL A 95 -1.17 -3.22 19.40
C VAL A 95 -2.52 -3.37 18.72
N THR A 96 -3.31 -4.35 19.16
CA THR A 96 -4.67 -4.60 18.67
C THR A 96 -5.61 -4.84 19.85
N ASN A 97 -6.90 -5.07 19.61
CA ASN A 97 -7.85 -5.39 20.68
C ASN A 97 -7.43 -6.62 21.51
N ASN A 98 -6.66 -7.53 20.91
CA ASN A 98 -6.31 -8.83 21.49
C ASN A 98 -4.79 -9.02 21.66
N ILE A 99 -3.93 -8.15 21.10
CA ILE A 99 -2.47 -8.29 21.15
C ILE A 99 -1.86 -7.16 21.98
N GLU A 100 -1.11 -7.53 23.00
CA GLU A 100 -0.33 -6.63 23.84
C GLU A 100 1.14 -7.06 23.86
N ILE A 101 2.06 -6.10 23.70
CA ILE A 101 3.51 -6.33 23.74
C ILE A 101 4.14 -5.49 24.85
N PRO A 102 5.24 -5.90 25.50
CA PRO A 102 5.90 -5.07 26.50
C PRO A 102 6.52 -3.81 25.86
N ILE A 103 6.39 -2.66 26.52
CA ILE A 103 7.04 -1.40 26.13
C ILE A 103 8.54 -1.53 26.43
N PRO A 104 9.43 -1.24 25.47
CA PRO A 104 10.87 -1.27 25.67
C PRO A 104 11.27 -0.21 26.67
N ILE A 105 12.23 -0.55 27.52
CA ILE A 105 12.76 0.33 28.57
C ILE A 105 14.16 0.76 28.11
N GLY A 106 14.35 2.07 27.95
CA GLY A 106 15.61 2.67 27.48
C GLY A 106 15.47 3.33 26.10
N GLU A 107 16.36 4.28 25.80
CA GLU A 107 16.29 5.04 24.54
C GLU A 107 16.81 4.27 23.32
N LYS A 108 17.54 3.15 23.48
CA LYS A 108 18.32 2.59 22.36
C LYS A 108 18.53 1.07 22.24
N GLN A 109 17.94 0.19 23.06
CA GLN A 109 18.25 -1.25 22.93
C GLN A 109 17.05 -2.18 23.06
N THR A 110 16.77 -2.89 21.96
CA THR A 110 16.37 -4.30 22.04
C THR A 110 17.48 -5.13 21.38
N GLN A 111 17.62 -6.38 21.80
CA GLN A 111 18.65 -7.33 21.34
C GLN A 111 18.53 -7.71 19.85
N GLN A 112 17.51 -7.19 19.15
CA GLN A 112 17.16 -7.48 17.75
C GLN A 112 16.88 -6.19 16.93
N GLY A 113 17.29 -5.01 17.42
CA GLY A 113 17.17 -3.74 16.69
C GLY A 113 16.49 -2.61 17.49
N SER A 114 16.72 -1.37 17.08
CA SER A 114 16.18 -0.16 17.72
C SER A 114 14.81 0.29 17.18
N ALA A 115 14.18 -0.53 16.33
CA ALA A 115 12.92 -0.17 15.67
C ALA A 115 11.75 -0.30 16.66
N TRP A 116 11.16 0.83 17.03
CA TRP A 116 9.92 0.91 17.81
C TRP A 116 8.86 1.65 17.00
N TRP A 117 7.58 1.50 17.36
CA TRP A 117 6.48 2.17 16.66
C TRP A 117 6.70 3.68 16.63
N LEU A 118 6.62 4.27 15.44
CA LEU A 118 6.70 5.72 15.26
C LEU A 118 5.65 6.40 16.16
N PRO A 119 6.03 7.35 17.03
CA PRO A 119 5.06 8.04 17.87
C PRO A 119 4.03 8.78 17.00
N LYS A 120 2.73 8.68 17.34
CA LYS A 120 1.64 9.36 16.60
C LYS A 120 1.81 10.89 16.50
N LYS A 121 2.63 11.50 17.37
CA LYS A 121 2.97 12.93 17.34
C LYS A 121 3.98 13.28 16.24
N GLU A 122 4.73 12.30 15.76
CA GLU A 122 5.77 12.46 14.74
C GLU A 122 5.28 12.10 13.34
N PHE A 123 4.06 11.56 13.19
CA PHE A 123 3.49 11.21 11.89
C PHE A 123 3.52 12.38 10.92
N SER A 124 3.11 13.57 11.36
CA SER A 124 3.14 14.78 10.51
C SER A 124 4.53 15.32 10.20
N LYS A 125 5.58 14.78 10.84
CA LYS A 125 6.98 15.11 10.52
C LYS A 125 7.59 14.11 9.53
N LYS A 126 7.04 12.90 9.44
CA LYS A 126 7.57 11.79 8.63
C LYS A 126 6.76 11.51 7.37
N PHE A 127 5.48 11.87 7.37
CA PHE A 127 4.56 11.63 6.26
C PHE A 127 3.95 12.94 5.79
N GLY A 128 3.65 13.02 4.49
CA GLY A 128 2.81 14.06 3.92
C GLY A 128 1.45 14.10 4.60
N VAL A 129 0.89 15.31 4.77
CA VAL A 129 -0.42 15.51 5.39
C VAL A 129 -1.30 16.38 4.53
N ASN A 130 -2.36 15.79 3.97
CA ASN A 130 -3.39 16.48 3.22
C ASN A 130 -4.62 16.61 4.11
N ARG A 131 -5.08 17.85 4.33
CA ARG A 131 -6.22 18.13 5.21
C ARG A 131 -7.48 18.35 4.40
N ILE A 132 -8.49 17.53 4.67
CA ILE A 132 -9.85 17.68 4.16
C ILE A 132 -10.65 18.50 5.18
N ASP A 133 -11.23 19.60 4.71
CA ASP A 133 -12.06 20.50 5.51
C ASP A 133 -13.30 20.89 4.72
N LEU A 134 -14.42 20.21 4.99
CA LEU A 134 -15.71 20.42 4.30
C LEU A 134 -16.30 21.83 4.50
N SER A 135 -15.75 22.64 5.41
CA SER A 135 -16.14 24.05 5.54
C SER A 135 -15.51 24.96 4.49
N LYS A 136 -14.49 24.47 3.77
CA LYS A 136 -13.89 25.20 2.66
C LYS A 136 -14.69 24.99 1.38
N LYS A 137 -14.72 26.02 0.54
CA LYS A 137 -15.51 26.06 -0.68
C LYS A 137 -15.12 24.94 -1.65
N GLU A 138 -13.82 24.69 -1.82
CA GLU A 138 -13.30 23.72 -2.80
C GLU A 138 -13.81 22.29 -2.51
N PHE A 139 -13.81 21.88 -1.24
CA PHE A 139 -14.34 20.56 -0.85
C PHE A 139 -15.87 20.52 -0.85
N ALA A 140 -16.54 21.62 -0.49
CA ALA A 140 -18.00 21.69 -0.52
C ALA A 140 -18.52 21.58 -1.96
N ASP A 141 -17.88 22.27 -2.91
CA ASP A 141 -18.21 22.25 -4.33
C ASP A 141 -17.94 20.85 -4.93
N LEU A 142 -16.81 20.23 -4.59
CA LEU A 142 -16.49 18.85 -5.01
C LEU A 142 -17.57 17.85 -4.55
N ILE A 143 -17.97 17.89 -3.28
CA ILE A 143 -18.99 16.99 -2.74
C ILE A 143 -20.37 17.27 -3.35
N LYS A 144 -20.67 18.53 -3.66
CA LYS A 144 -21.92 18.89 -4.34
C LYS A 144 -21.95 18.28 -5.75
N LEU A 145 -20.91 18.49 -6.55
CA LEU A 145 -20.81 17.97 -7.91
C LEU A 145 -20.82 16.43 -7.94
N ALA A 146 -20.11 15.78 -7.01
CA ALA A 146 -20.13 14.32 -6.90
C ALA A 146 -21.52 13.76 -6.54
N LYS A 147 -22.34 14.50 -5.78
CA LYS A 147 -23.73 14.10 -5.51
C LYS A 147 -24.62 14.27 -6.74
N GLU A 148 -24.45 15.37 -7.49
CA GLU A 148 -25.14 15.56 -8.77
C GLU A 148 -24.81 14.42 -9.75
N ASP A 149 -23.54 14.04 -9.88
CA ASP A 149 -23.12 12.89 -10.69
C ASP A 149 -23.79 11.59 -10.23
N LYS A 150 -23.80 11.36 -8.92
CA LYS A 150 -24.42 10.17 -8.34
C LYS A 150 -25.91 10.10 -8.69
N GLU A 151 -26.65 11.19 -8.54
CA GLU A 151 -28.08 11.26 -8.86
C GLU A 151 -28.31 10.98 -10.36
N CYS A 152 -27.51 11.56 -11.25
CA CYS A 152 -27.59 11.27 -12.68
C CYS A 152 -27.31 9.81 -13.02
N ILE A 153 -26.29 9.19 -12.39
CA ILE A 153 -25.96 7.78 -12.58
C ILE A 153 -27.10 6.87 -12.08
N GLU A 154 -27.68 7.16 -10.92
CA GLU A 154 -28.83 6.40 -10.38
C GLU A 154 -30.07 6.48 -11.28
N GLU A 155 -30.25 7.58 -12.02
CA GLU A 155 -31.33 7.78 -12.97
C GLU A 155 -31.01 7.32 -14.41
N ASP A 156 -29.81 6.78 -14.65
CA ASP A 156 -29.27 6.44 -15.99
C ASP A 156 -29.33 7.61 -16.98
N LYS A 157 -28.98 8.81 -16.50
CA LYS A 157 -28.95 10.05 -17.28
C LYS A 157 -27.53 10.59 -17.38
N GLU A 158 -27.25 11.23 -18.52
CA GLU A 158 -25.99 11.95 -18.70
C GLU A 158 -26.01 13.28 -17.92
N ASN A 159 -24.96 13.53 -17.14
CA ASN A 159 -24.83 14.80 -16.43
C ASN A 159 -24.34 15.89 -17.40
N THR A 160 -25.20 16.88 -17.66
CA THR A 160 -24.86 18.02 -18.53
C THR A 160 -23.95 19.05 -17.87
N ASN A 161 -23.76 18.98 -16.55
CA ASN A 161 -22.89 19.89 -15.80
C ASN A 161 -21.42 19.52 -15.99
N MET A 162 -20.73 20.24 -16.89
CA MET A 162 -19.31 20.07 -17.20
C MET A 162 -18.35 20.90 -16.33
N THR A 163 -18.79 21.33 -15.13
CA THR A 163 -17.95 22.12 -14.23
C THR A 163 -16.66 21.38 -13.87
N LYS A 164 -15.51 22.02 -14.17
CA LYS A 164 -14.17 21.55 -13.81
C LYS A 164 -13.71 22.14 -12.49
N ILE A 165 -12.90 21.37 -11.78
CA ILE A 165 -12.32 21.68 -10.47
C ILE A 165 -10.80 21.58 -10.62
N GLU A 166 -10.07 22.54 -10.05
CA GLU A 166 -8.61 22.43 -9.99
C GLU A 166 -8.17 21.52 -8.83
N PRO A 167 -7.02 20.83 -8.96
CA PRO A 167 -6.40 20.11 -7.86
C PRO A 167 -6.26 20.98 -6.60
N ILE A 168 -6.60 20.39 -5.47
CA ILE A 168 -6.66 21.06 -4.16
C ILE A 168 -5.33 20.89 -3.41
N PHE A 169 -4.67 19.75 -3.58
CA PHE A 169 -3.43 19.41 -2.89
C PHE A 169 -2.21 19.72 -3.76
N LYS A 170 -1.07 19.95 -3.10
CA LYS A 170 0.20 20.20 -3.78
C LYS A 170 0.84 18.89 -4.28
N THR A 171 0.70 17.84 -3.49
CA THR A 171 1.30 16.52 -3.71
C THR A 171 0.35 15.44 -3.23
N GLY A 172 0.41 14.30 -3.92
CA GLY A 172 -0.37 13.10 -3.66
C GLY A 172 0.54 11.93 -3.26
N GLY A 173 0.00 10.71 -3.37
CA GLY A 173 0.74 9.49 -3.07
C GLY A 173 -0.02 8.53 -2.16
N LEU A 174 0.66 7.44 -1.80
CA LEU A 174 0.09 6.30 -1.08
C LEU A 174 -0.46 6.72 0.28
N VAL A 175 -1.77 6.62 0.45
CA VAL A 175 -2.43 6.90 1.74
C VAL A 175 -2.13 5.76 2.70
N ILE A 176 -1.65 6.09 3.90
CA ILE A 176 -1.31 5.10 4.93
C ILE A 176 -2.20 5.22 6.17
N GLY A 177 -2.99 6.28 6.27
CA GLY A 177 -3.94 6.43 7.36
C GLY A 177 -4.64 7.78 7.40
N LYS A 178 -5.65 7.87 8.27
CA LYS A 178 -6.41 9.10 8.51
C LYS A 178 -6.49 9.42 9.99
N LYS A 179 -6.64 10.71 10.32
CA LYS A 179 -6.92 11.16 11.68
C LYS A 179 -7.91 12.31 11.68
N ASP A 180 -9.05 12.07 12.30
CA ASP A 180 -10.07 13.07 12.50
C ASP A 180 -9.61 14.04 13.59
N LYS A 181 -9.78 15.34 13.34
CA LYS A 181 -9.41 16.42 14.26
C LYS A 181 -10.55 17.41 14.40
N ILE A 182 -10.68 17.97 15.60
CA ILE A 182 -11.56 19.08 15.87
C ILE A 182 -10.69 20.30 16.08
N ILE A 183 -10.82 21.29 15.20
CA ILE A 183 -10.07 22.54 15.29
C ILE A 183 -10.99 23.61 15.89
N PRO A 184 -10.65 24.20 17.05
CA PRO A 184 -11.35 25.35 17.58
C PRO A 184 -11.05 26.57 16.69
N LYS A 185 -12.09 27.31 16.34
CA LYS A 185 -12.01 28.55 15.57
C LYS A 185 -12.73 29.64 16.36
N PHE A 186 -11.98 30.69 16.68
CA PHE A 186 -12.49 31.86 17.38
C PHE A 186 -13.38 32.67 16.44
N LYS A 187 -14.63 32.94 16.83
CA LYS A 187 -15.55 33.81 16.10
C LYS A 187 -16.14 34.84 17.06
N CYS A 188 -16.53 35.99 16.53
CA CYS A 188 -17.27 37.00 17.29
C CYS A 188 -18.68 37.12 16.71
N LYS A 189 -19.70 36.97 17.57
CA LYS A 189 -21.09 37.26 17.19
C LYS A 189 -21.41 38.70 17.62
N LYS A 190 -21.96 39.51 16.70
CA LYS A 190 -22.49 40.84 17.05
C LYS A 190 -23.81 40.66 17.81
N LEU A 191 -23.90 41.25 19.01
CA LEU A 191 -25.11 41.37 19.80
C LEU A 191 -25.48 42.87 19.83
N GLY A 192 -26.43 43.28 18.99
CA GLY A 192 -26.76 44.71 18.79
C GLY A 192 -25.67 45.51 18.05
N LYS A 193 -25.74 46.85 18.13
CA LYS A 193 -24.82 47.78 17.43
C LYS A 193 -23.41 47.88 18.06
N LEU A 194 -23.24 47.52 19.35
CA LEU A 194 -22.01 47.84 20.10
C LEU A 194 -21.30 46.65 20.78
N ILE A 195 -21.92 45.47 20.94
CA ILE A 195 -21.33 44.37 21.72
C ILE A 195 -20.89 43.23 20.78
N ARG A 196 -19.63 42.80 20.88
CA ARG A 196 -19.10 41.60 20.21
C ARG A 196 -18.79 40.54 21.25
N MET A 197 -19.56 39.45 21.25
CA MET A 197 -19.30 38.31 22.14
C MET A 197 -18.41 37.29 21.43
N PRO A 198 -17.23 36.95 21.99
CA PRO A 198 -16.40 35.88 21.47
C PRO A 198 -17.05 34.53 21.78
N TYR A 199 -17.08 33.64 20.79
CA TYR A 199 -17.46 32.25 20.98
C TYR A 199 -16.53 31.33 20.19
N PHE A 200 -16.38 30.10 20.69
CA PHE A 200 -15.67 29.05 19.99
C PHE A 200 -16.61 28.33 19.04
N SER A 201 -16.31 28.38 17.75
CA SER A 201 -16.87 27.46 16.77
C SER A 201 -15.89 26.30 16.58
N PHE A 202 -16.38 25.08 16.47
CA PHE A 202 -15.54 23.91 16.22
C PHE A 202 -15.75 23.45 14.79
N ARG A 203 -14.67 23.30 14.03
CA ARG A 203 -14.72 22.65 12.71
C ARG A 203 -14.11 21.26 12.79
N LYS A 204 -14.76 20.29 12.17
CA LYS A 204 -14.25 18.93 12.01
C LYS A 204 -13.44 18.88 10.72
N VAL A 205 -12.23 18.36 10.80
CA VAL A 205 -11.33 18.18 9.65
C VAL A 205 -10.74 16.78 9.71
N GLU A 206 -10.32 16.26 8.57
CA GLU A 206 -9.65 14.97 8.47
C GLU A 206 -8.23 15.21 7.92
N ASP A 207 -7.22 14.73 8.65
CA ASP A 207 -5.85 14.71 8.17
C ASP A 207 -5.58 13.34 7.55
N ILE A 208 -5.28 13.31 6.25
CA ILE A 208 -4.87 12.15 5.48
C ILE A 208 -3.34 12.10 5.49
N TYR A 209 -2.76 11.02 6.00
CA TYR A 209 -1.32 10.77 5.98
C TYR A 209 -0.98 9.94 4.76
N TYR A 210 0.03 10.35 4.02
CA TYR A 210 0.48 9.67 2.81
C TYR A 210 2.00 9.70 2.66
N ILE A 211 2.53 8.81 1.83
CA ILE A 211 3.92 8.79 1.42
C ILE A 211 4.04 9.63 0.15
N ASP A 212 4.76 10.75 0.24
CA ASP A 212 5.02 11.69 -0.85
C ASP A 212 6.35 11.43 -1.56
N ASP A 213 7.22 10.57 -1.02
CA ASP A 213 8.48 10.14 -1.64
C ASP A 213 8.25 9.16 -2.81
N ASP A 214 9.23 9.08 -3.73
CA ASP A 214 9.28 8.13 -4.85
C ASP A 214 9.67 6.72 -4.40
N LEU A 215 8.87 6.15 -3.49
CA LEU A 215 9.05 4.79 -2.97
C LEU A 215 7.99 3.85 -3.53
N HIS A 216 8.41 2.62 -3.81
CA HIS A 216 7.48 1.53 -4.10
C HIS A 216 6.99 0.90 -2.80
N SER A 217 5.73 0.47 -2.79
CA SER A 217 5.10 -0.14 -1.63
C SER A 217 4.34 -1.39 -2.06
N LEU A 218 4.47 -2.45 -1.25
CA LEU A 218 3.71 -3.68 -1.40
C LEU A 218 2.74 -3.81 -0.23
N THR A 219 1.44 -3.82 -0.53
CA THR A 219 0.40 -4.08 0.48
C THR A 219 -0.14 -5.48 0.32
N VAL A 220 0.01 -6.29 1.37
CA VAL A 220 -0.55 -7.64 1.43
C VAL A 220 -1.76 -7.66 2.35
N GLY A 221 -2.86 -8.24 1.87
CA GLY A 221 -4.05 -8.47 2.69
C GLY A 221 -4.97 -9.49 2.04
N ALA A 222 -5.67 -10.27 2.86
CA ALA A 222 -6.59 -11.28 2.39
C ALA A 222 -7.79 -10.67 1.63
N THR A 223 -8.49 -11.48 0.85
CA THR A 223 -9.78 -11.09 0.24
C THR A 223 -10.75 -10.64 1.35
N ARG A 224 -11.54 -9.59 1.08
CA ARG A 224 -12.46 -8.95 2.05
C ARG A 224 -11.79 -8.29 3.28
N SER A 225 -10.47 -8.11 3.30
CA SER A 225 -9.79 -7.33 4.35
C SER A 225 -10.02 -5.81 4.26
N GLY A 226 -10.65 -5.32 3.20
CA GLY A 226 -10.94 -3.91 2.99
C GLY A 226 -9.84 -3.10 2.29
N LYS A 227 -8.84 -3.77 1.68
CA LYS A 227 -7.72 -3.11 0.95
C LYS A 227 -8.20 -2.02 0.00
N THR A 228 -9.11 -2.35 -0.91
CA THR A 228 -9.61 -1.44 -1.94
C THR A 228 -10.23 -0.18 -1.33
N ARG A 229 -11.09 -0.34 -0.32
CA ARG A 229 -11.78 0.77 0.35
C ARG A 229 -10.88 1.64 1.22
N SER A 230 -9.99 1.02 1.98
CA SER A 230 -9.20 1.71 3.02
C SER A 230 -7.86 2.22 2.53
N LEU A 231 -7.35 1.71 1.40
CA LEU A 231 -6.05 2.07 0.86
C LEU A 231 -6.15 2.56 -0.59
N VAL A 232 -6.64 1.72 -1.52
CA VAL A 232 -6.57 1.98 -2.98
C VAL A 232 -7.40 3.20 -3.34
N LEU A 233 -8.70 3.21 -3.02
CA LEU A 233 -9.59 4.35 -3.31
C LEU A 233 -9.14 5.63 -2.61
N GLN A 234 -8.65 5.51 -1.36
CA GLN A 234 -8.13 6.67 -0.64
C GLN A 234 -6.91 7.26 -1.34
N THR A 235 -6.04 6.39 -1.87
CA THR A 235 -4.85 6.78 -2.62
C THR A 235 -5.20 7.41 -3.96
N ILE A 236 -6.14 6.84 -4.71
CA ILE A 236 -6.63 7.40 -5.98
C ILE A 236 -7.19 8.80 -5.74
N VAL A 237 -8.07 8.98 -4.75
CA VAL A 237 -8.68 10.30 -4.47
C VAL A 237 -7.64 11.31 -3.99
N ASN A 238 -6.73 10.92 -3.09
CA ASN A 238 -5.67 11.81 -2.61
C ASN A 238 -4.73 12.26 -3.75
N THR A 239 -4.38 11.33 -4.64
CA THR A 239 -3.51 11.57 -5.79
C THR A 239 -4.22 12.39 -6.87
N GLY A 240 -5.50 12.09 -7.14
CA GLY A 240 -6.37 12.87 -8.02
C GLY A 240 -6.51 14.32 -7.57
N LEU A 241 -6.74 14.53 -6.27
CA LEU A 241 -6.81 15.87 -5.70
C LEU A 241 -5.48 16.62 -5.72
N ALA A 242 -4.34 15.95 -5.97
CA ALA A 242 -3.05 16.56 -6.16
C ALA A 242 -2.69 16.85 -7.63
N GLY A 243 -3.47 16.34 -8.59
CA GLY A 243 -3.20 16.55 -10.01
C GLY A 243 -2.04 15.70 -10.56
N GLU A 244 -1.72 14.58 -9.90
CA GLU A 244 -0.71 13.62 -10.34
C GLU A 244 -1.32 12.50 -11.21
N ASN A 245 -0.56 12.00 -12.16
CA ASN A 245 -1.00 10.97 -13.10
C ASN A 245 -1.10 9.61 -12.43
N MET A 246 -1.98 8.76 -12.97
CA MET A 246 -2.30 7.47 -12.36
C MET A 246 -2.44 6.37 -13.41
N ILE A 247 -1.84 5.21 -13.16
CA ILE A 247 -2.03 3.98 -13.93
C ILE A 247 -2.56 2.94 -12.95
N LEU A 248 -3.76 2.45 -13.22
CA LEU A 248 -4.57 1.67 -12.30
C LEU A 248 -4.86 0.31 -12.90
N SER A 249 -4.60 -0.78 -12.17
CA SER A 249 -5.25 -2.06 -12.48
C SER A 249 -6.57 -2.16 -11.74
N ASP A 250 -7.62 -2.55 -12.46
CA ASP A 250 -8.99 -2.60 -11.96
C ASP A 250 -9.68 -3.89 -12.42
N PRO A 251 -9.38 -5.05 -11.81
CA PRO A 251 -9.91 -6.33 -12.26
C PRO A 251 -11.45 -6.43 -12.21
N LYS A 252 -12.11 -5.57 -11.42
CA LYS A 252 -13.57 -5.58 -11.27
C LYS A 252 -14.28 -4.46 -12.00
N GLY A 253 -13.55 -3.44 -12.47
CA GLY A 253 -14.12 -2.20 -12.99
C GLY A 253 -14.62 -1.26 -11.88
N GLU A 254 -14.46 -1.62 -10.60
CA GLU A 254 -15.03 -0.86 -9.49
C GLU A 254 -14.27 0.45 -9.25
N LEU A 255 -12.96 0.49 -9.50
CA LEU A 255 -12.17 1.71 -9.36
C LEU A 255 -12.59 2.74 -10.39
N PHE A 256 -12.79 2.31 -11.64
CA PHE A 256 -13.30 3.15 -12.71
C PHE A 256 -14.69 3.70 -12.37
N GLU A 257 -15.62 2.83 -11.98
CA GLU A 257 -16.99 3.23 -11.60
C GLU A 257 -16.99 4.25 -10.45
N TYR A 258 -16.15 4.06 -9.43
CA TYR A 258 -16.13 4.93 -8.26
C TYR A 258 -15.41 6.27 -8.48
N THR A 259 -14.44 6.35 -9.39
CA THR A 259 -13.51 7.50 -9.41
C THR A 259 -13.39 8.23 -10.74
N SER A 260 -13.76 7.62 -11.88
CA SER A 260 -13.60 8.21 -13.22
C SER A 260 -14.25 9.60 -13.35
N LYS A 261 -15.55 9.72 -13.04
CA LYS A 261 -16.29 11.00 -13.15
C LYS A 261 -15.71 12.12 -12.31
N THR A 262 -15.28 11.79 -11.08
CA THR A 262 -14.64 12.79 -10.21
C THR A 262 -13.28 13.22 -10.77
N LEU A 263 -12.51 12.32 -11.36
CA LEU A 263 -11.24 12.66 -12.01
C LEU A 263 -11.44 13.47 -13.29
N GLU A 264 -12.46 13.16 -14.10
CA GLU A 264 -12.85 14.00 -15.25
C GLU A 264 -13.14 15.44 -14.81
N ARG A 265 -13.87 15.63 -13.71
CA ARG A 265 -14.12 16.95 -13.11
C ARG A 265 -12.83 17.63 -12.65
N LEU A 266 -11.86 16.87 -12.15
CA LEU A 266 -10.52 17.39 -11.80
C LEU A 266 -9.63 17.70 -13.02
N GLY A 267 -10.18 17.57 -14.23
CA GLY A 267 -9.51 17.90 -15.48
C GLY A 267 -8.62 16.79 -16.01
N TYR A 268 -8.74 15.56 -15.51
CA TYR A 268 -8.00 14.43 -16.03
C TYR A 268 -8.53 13.96 -17.38
N LYS A 269 -7.62 13.56 -18.27
CA LYS A 269 -7.93 12.66 -19.36
C LYS A 269 -8.09 11.25 -18.81
N VAL A 270 -9.29 10.70 -18.93
CA VAL A 270 -9.62 9.35 -18.48
C VAL A 270 -9.51 8.41 -19.65
N TYR A 271 -8.61 7.44 -19.55
CA TYR A 271 -8.41 6.37 -20.51
C TYR A 271 -8.78 5.03 -19.87
N THR A 272 -9.30 4.12 -20.69
CA THR A 272 -9.67 2.77 -20.28
C THR A 272 -9.06 1.77 -21.24
N LEU A 273 -8.44 0.72 -20.72
CA LEU A 273 -8.17 -0.53 -21.44
C LEU A 273 -9.12 -1.58 -20.88
N ASP A 274 -10.30 -1.68 -21.47
CA ASP A 274 -11.41 -2.51 -20.98
C ASP A 274 -11.51 -3.83 -21.73
N PHE A 275 -10.80 -4.84 -21.23
CA PHE A 275 -10.85 -6.20 -21.78
C PHE A 275 -12.14 -6.95 -21.40
N LYS A 276 -12.98 -6.40 -20.51
CA LYS A 276 -14.31 -6.94 -20.18
C LYS A 276 -15.35 -6.46 -21.19
N THR A 277 -15.26 -5.20 -21.61
CA THR A 277 -16.12 -4.59 -22.63
C THR A 277 -15.30 -3.80 -23.67
N PRO A 278 -14.63 -4.47 -24.64
CA PRO A 278 -13.67 -3.81 -25.53
C PRO A 278 -14.23 -2.62 -26.33
N LEU A 279 -15.52 -2.64 -26.69
CA LEU A 279 -16.19 -1.52 -27.38
C LEU A 279 -16.25 -0.22 -26.56
N LYS A 280 -16.11 -0.28 -25.23
CA LYS A 280 -16.07 0.89 -24.34
C LYS A 280 -14.65 1.29 -23.96
N SER A 281 -13.66 0.52 -24.41
CA SER A 281 -12.25 0.79 -24.17
C SER A 281 -11.78 1.98 -25.02
N SER A 282 -10.82 2.74 -24.51
CA SER A 282 -9.93 3.52 -25.37
C SER A 282 -9.10 2.58 -26.23
N LYS A 283 -8.67 3.07 -27.41
CA LYS A 283 -7.84 2.27 -28.31
C LYS A 283 -6.35 2.42 -28.02
N TYR A 284 -5.59 1.34 -28.12
CA TYR A 284 -4.13 1.36 -28.04
C TYR A 284 -3.47 0.29 -28.91
N ASN A 285 -2.67 0.74 -29.88
CA ASN A 285 -1.89 -0.15 -30.72
C ASN A 285 -0.57 -0.53 -30.03
N PHE A 286 -0.43 -1.81 -29.69
CA PHE A 286 0.78 -2.34 -29.06
C PHE A 286 2.04 -2.22 -29.94
N LEU A 287 1.89 -1.99 -31.26
CA LEU A 287 3.01 -1.73 -32.15
C LEU A 287 3.47 -0.26 -32.14
N GLU A 288 2.77 0.65 -31.45
CA GLU A 288 3.11 2.08 -31.42
C GLU A 288 4.58 2.36 -31.10
N PRO A 289 5.23 1.70 -30.12
CA PRO A 289 6.66 1.93 -29.86
C PRO A 289 7.57 1.59 -31.06
N VAL A 290 7.23 0.53 -31.80
CA VAL A 290 7.96 0.11 -33.01
C VAL A 290 7.73 1.12 -34.13
N ILE A 291 6.48 1.54 -34.33
CA ILE A 291 6.07 2.51 -35.34
C ILE A 291 6.75 3.87 -35.10
N GLU A 292 6.74 4.34 -33.85
CA GLU A 292 7.36 5.60 -33.45
C GLU A 292 8.88 5.56 -33.69
N ALA A 293 9.57 4.52 -33.21
CA ALA A 293 11.00 4.35 -33.42
C ALA A 293 11.37 4.28 -34.92
N PHE A 294 10.58 3.55 -35.71
CA PHE A 294 10.75 3.47 -37.16
C PHE A 294 10.53 4.84 -37.83
N SER A 295 9.50 5.58 -37.43
CA SER A 295 9.21 6.92 -37.98
C SER A 295 10.32 7.94 -37.68
N HIS A 296 11.02 7.77 -36.56
CA HIS A 296 12.22 8.53 -36.20
C HIS A 296 13.51 8.01 -36.86
N LYS A 297 13.40 6.99 -37.73
CA LYS A 297 14.51 6.32 -38.43
C LYS A 297 15.49 5.60 -37.50
N ASP A 298 15.06 5.26 -36.28
CA ASP A 298 15.83 4.47 -35.33
C ASP A 298 15.47 2.98 -35.48
N ILE A 299 16.02 2.37 -36.53
CA ILE A 299 15.79 0.96 -36.85
C ILE A 299 16.23 0.02 -35.73
N PRO A 300 17.43 0.17 -35.11
CA PRO A 300 17.83 -0.69 -34.00
C PRO A 300 16.85 -0.64 -32.83
N LYS A 301 16.37 0.55 -32.45
CA LYS A 301 15.39 0.70 -31.37
C LYS A 301 14.04 0.07 -31.73
N ALA A 302 13.57 0.23 -32.97
CA ALA A 302 12.36 -0.42 -33.45
C ALA A 302 12.47 -1.96 -33.38
N VAL A 303 13.62 -2.51 -33.75
CA VAL A 303 13.90 -3.96 -33.67
C VAL A 303 13.92 -4.46 -32.22
N ASN A 304 14.47 -3.67 -31.29
CA ASN A 304 14.48 -3.99 -29.86
C ASN A 304 13.07 -4.00 -29.28
N TYR A 305 12.27 -2.96 -29.51
CA TYR A 305 10.86 -2.93 -29.07
C TYR A 305 10.04 -4.06 -29.68
N CYS A 306 10.27 -4.39 -30.95
CA CYS A 306 9.62 -5.53 -31.58
C CYS A 306 9.99 -6.84 -30.87
N SER A 307 11.27 -6.99 -30.49
CA SER A 307 11.75 -8.11 -29.68
C SER A 307 11.05 -8.18 -28.31
N ASP A 308 10.90 -7.06 -27.60
CA ASP A 308 10.25 -7.02 -26.29
C ASP A 308 8.77 -7.41 -26.37
N ILE A 309 8.06 -6.93 -27.40
CA ILE A 309 6.67 -7.32 -27.68
C ILE A 309 6.58 -8.83 -27.93
N VAL A 310 7.44 -9.37 -28.80
CA VAL A 310 7.45 -10.79 -29.14
C VAL A 310 7.80 -11.66 -27.94
N GLU A 311 8.74 -11.23 -27.09
CA GLU A 311 9.09 -11.92 -25.85
C GLU A 311 7.89 -11.98 -24.90
N SER A 312 7.17 -10.87 -24.74
CA SER A 312 5.99 -10.80 -23.87
C SER A 312 4.82 -11.64 -24.38
N LEU A 313 4.65 -11.77 -25.71
CA LEU A 313 3.54 -12.53 -26.31
C LEU A 313 3.80 -14.05 -26.27
N VAL A 314 5.01 -14.48 -26.62
CA VAL A 314 5.37 -15.91 -26.69
C VAL A 314 5.78 -16.47 -25.32
N GLY A 315 6.37 -15.62 -24.49
CA GLY A 315 6.96 -15.98 -23.21
C GLY A 315 8.32 -16.69 -23.33
N GLU A 316 8.87 -17.05 -22.17
CA GLU A 316 10.15 -17.73 -22.07
C GLU A 316 10.09 -19.19 -22.55
N VAL A 317 11.28 -19.74 -22.81
CA VAL A 317 11.46 -21.13 -23.24
C VAL A 317 10.90 -22.11 -22.21
N GLY A 318 11.07 -21.83 -20.91
CA GLY A 318 10.55 -22.66 -19.82
C GLY A 318 10.93 -24.15 -20.01
N ASN A 319 9.92 -25.03 -20.01
CA ASN A 319 10.08 -26.46 -20.28
C ASN A 319 9.94 -26.83 -21.78
N ARG A 320 9.67 -25.87 -22.68
CA ARG A 320 9.57 -26.10 -24.12
C ARG A 320 10.98 -26.17 -24.73
N GLU A 321 11.15 -26.85 -25.86
CA GLU A 321 12.45 -26.85 -26.52
C GLU A 321 12.72 -25.49 -27.17
N ALA A 322 13.95 -25.00 -27.04
CA ALA A 322 14.35 -23.67 -27.49
C ALA A 322 14.11 -23.45 -29.00
N ILE A 323 14.22 -24.50 -29.81
CA ILE A 323 13.98 -24.42 -31.25
C ILE A 323 12.56 -23.96 -31.59
N TRP A 324 11.54 -24.48 -30.89
CA TRP A 324 10.14 -24.15 -31.17
C TRP A 324 9.82 -22.72 -30.78
N VAL A 325 10.28 -22.30 -29.60
CA VAL A 325 10.05 -20.95 -29.09
C VAL A 325 10.82 -19.92 -29.90
N ASN A 326 12.08 -20.16 -30.25
CA ASN A 326 12.87 -19.24 -31.06
C ASN A 326 12.36 -19.17 -32.50
N GLY A 327 11.88 -20.30 -33.06
CA GLY A 327 11.24 -20.34 -34.36
C GLY A 327 9.95 -19.53 -34.40
N GLU A 328 9.07 -19.71 -33.41
CA GLU A 328 7.85 -18.91 -33.25
C GLU A 328 8.15 -17.41 -33.14
N LYS A 329 9.09 -17.02 -32.26
CA LYS A 329 9.51 -15.63 -32.09
C LYS A 329 10.07 -15.04 -33.39
N SER A 330 10.86 -15.81 -34.14
CA SER A 330 11.43 -15.42 -35.43
C SER A 330 10.33 -15.08 -36.46
N VAL A 331 9.27 -15.90 -36.53
CA VAL A 331 8.13 -15.67 -37.42
C VAL A 331 7.36 -14.41 -37.04
N ILE A 332 6.98 -14.27 -35.76
CA ILE A 332 6.20 -13.11 -35.31
C ILE A 332 7.00 -11.82 -35.51
N LYS A 333 8.28 -11.82 -35.13
CA LYS A 333 9.18 -10.67 -35.30
C LYS A 333 9.30 -10.26 -36.77
N ALA A 334 9.52 -11.22 -37.67
CA ALA A 334 9.58 -10.94 -39.09
C ALA A 334 8.24 -10.42 -39.64
N GLY A 335 7.12 -10.98 -39.19
CA GLY A 335 5.78 -10.52 -39.55
C GLY A 335 5.53 -9.07 -39.13
N ILE A 336 5.81 -8.72 -37.86
CA ILE A 336 5.66 -7.35 -37.34
C ILE A 336 6.54 -6.39 -38.13
N MET A 337 7.84 -6.70 -38.31
CA MET A 337 8.75 -5.84 -39.06
C MET A 337 8.31 -5.67 -40.52
N SER A 338 7.79 -6.73 -41.17
CA SER A 338 7.28 -6.64 -42.54
C SER A 338 6.04 -5.76 -42.64
N VAL A 339 5.11 -5.89 -41.70
CA VAL A 339 3.88 -5.09 -41.66
C VAL A 339 4.17 -3.63 -41.35
N VAL A 340 5.04 -3.33 -40.39
CA VAL A 340 5.39 -1.94 -40.03
C VAL A 340 6.18 -1.26 -41.16
N LEU A 341 7.26 -1.89 -41.65
CA LEU A 341 8.13 -1.27 -42.66
C LEU A 341 7.48 -1.27 -44.06
N GLY A 342 6.74 -2.32 -44.40
CA GLY A 342 6.05 -2.43 -45.69
C GLY A 342 4.88 -1.47 -45.87
N ASN A 343 4.35 -0.92 -44.77
CA ASN A 343 3.22 0.01 -44.78
C ASN A 343 3.59 1.40 -44.27
N GLU A 344 4.80 1.91 -44.54
CA GLU A 344 5.28 3.21 -44.04
C GLU A 344 4.27 4.37 -44.24
N LYS A 345 3.56 4.38 -45.38
CA LYS A 345 2.56 5.40 -45.72
C LYS A 345 1.15 5.13 -45.18
N HIS A 346 0.91 3.93 -44.66
CA HIS A 346 -0.41 3.44 -44.24
C HIS A 346 -0.35 2.91 -42.80
N LYS A 347 -0.30 3.83 -41.83
CA LYS A 347 -0.22 3.50 -40.41
C LYS A 347 -1.42 2.69 -39.92
N GLU A 348 -2.57 2.85 -40.55
CA GLU A 348 -3.80 2.08 -40.31
C GLU A 348 -3.61 0.56 -40.47
N TYR A 349 -2.61 0.13 -41.24
CA TYR A 349 -2.29 -1.28 -41.43
C TYR A 349 -1.23 -1.82 -40.45
N GLN A 350 -0.57 -0.95 -39.68
CA GLN A 350 0.56 -1.31 -38.83
C GLN A 350 0.08 -1.83 -37.46
N ASN A 351 -0.63 -2.95 -37.42
CA ASN A 351 -1.18 -3.52 -36.17
C ASN A 351 -1.04 -5.05 -36.09
N LEU A 352 -1.26 -5.60 -34.89
CA LEU A 352 -1.16 -7.04 -34.61
C LEU A 352 -2.19 -7.89 -35.38
N PRO A 353 -3.46 -7.48 -35.56
CA PRO A 353 -4.40 -8.18 -36.44
C PRO A 353 -3.89 -8.32 -37.88
N ASN A 354 -3.35 -7.24 -38.47
CA ASN A 354 -2.75 -7.29 -39.80
C ASN A 354 -1.46 -8.13 -39.83
N THR A 355 -0.72 -8.18 -38.73
CA THR A 355 0.42 -9.10 -38.58
C THR A 355 -0.02 -10.57 -38.67
N TYR A 356 -1.12 -10.95 -38.01
CA TYR A 356 -1.72 -12.28 -38.17
C TYR A 356 -2.14 -12.55 -39.62
N HIS A 357 -2.84 -11.61 -40.25
CA HIS A 357 -3.27 -11.75 -41.64
C HIS A 357 -2.11 -11.86 -42.63
N PHE A 358 -1.03 -11.12 -42.38
CA PHE A 358 0.18 -11.19 -43.16
C PHE A 358 0.83 -12.57 -43.04
N ILE A 359 1.07 -13.05 -41.80
CA ILE A 359 1.70 -14.37 -41.59
C ILE A 359 0.84 -15.49 -42.19
N SER A 360 -0.48 -15.48 -41.97
CA SER A 360 -1.38 -16.53 -42.46
C SER A 360 -1.43 -16.62 -44.00
N LYS A 361 -1.35 -15.48 -44.70
CA LYS A 361 -1.32 -15.45 -46.17
C LYS A 361 0.08 -15.75 -46.73
N MET A 362 1.12 -15.17 -46.14
CA MET A 362 2.48 -15.22 -46.69
C MET A 362 3.19 -16.55 -46.40
N CYS A 363 2.86 -17.19 -45.28
CA CYS A 363 3.46 -18.47 -44.87
C CYS A 363 2.63 -19.69 -45.29
N ALA A 364 1.58 -19.50 -46.09
CA ALA A 364 0.82 -20.60 -46.68
C ALA A 364 1.64 -21.31 -47.77
N GLU A 365 1.68 -22.64 -47.71
CA GLU A 365 2.35 -23.45 -48.73
C GLU A 365 1.52 -23.44 -50.03
N GLN A 366 2.14 -23.04 -51.13
CA GLN A 366 1.51 -23.01 -52.44
C GLN A 366 1.61 -24.39 -53.12
N SER A 367 0.87 -24.57 -54.23
CA SER A 367 0.85 -25.84 -54.99
C SER A 367 2.22 -26.26 -55.53
N ASP A 368 3.13 -25.31 -55.73
CA ASP A 368 4.50 -25.50 -56.18
C ASP A 368 5.51 -25.70 -55.03
N LYS A 369 5.04 -25.80 -53.78
CA LYS A 369 5.85 -25.89 -52.54
C LYS A 369 6.71 -24.66 -52.26
N THR A 370 6.50 -23.56 -52.98
CA THR A 370 7.10 -22.28 -52.64
C THR A 370 6.30 -21.59 -51.55
N MET A 371 6.94 -20.65 -50.86
CA MET A 371 6.27 -19.78 -49.88
C MET A 371 6.41 -18.34 -50.32
N LEU A 372 5.29 -17.60 -50.29
CA LEU A 372 5.25 -16.19 -50.65
C LEU A 372 6.15 -15.35 -49.75
N MET A 373 6.31 -15.75 -48.48
CA MET A 373 7.22 -15.10 -47.54
C MET A 373 8.67 -15.13 -48.01
N ASP A 374 9.15 -16.26 -48.54
CA ASP A 374 10.53 -16.38 -49.04
C ASP A 374 10.72 -15.46 -50.24
N THR A 375 9.79 -15.50 -51.21
CA THR A 375 9.80 -14.62 -52.39
C THR A 375 9.76 -13.14 -52.02
N TYR A 376 8.91 -12.77 -51.04
CA TYR A 376 8.82 -11.40 -50.55
C TYR A 376 10.12 -10.92 -49.91
N LEU A 377 10.71 -11.73 -49.02
CA LEU A 377 11.97 -11.37 -48.37
C LEU A 377 13.12 -11.25 -49.36
N ASP A 378 13.13 -12.04 -50.43
CA ASP A 378 14.15 -11.95 -51.49
C ASP A 378 14.04 -10.67 -52.34
N THR A 379 12.91 -9.96 -52.29
CA THR A 379 12.80 -8.61 -52.89
C THR A 379 13.36 -7.50 -52.01
N LEU A 380 13.61 -7.77 -50.72
CA LEU A 380 14.09 -6.78 -49.77
C LEU A 380 15.62 -6.78 -49.71
N PRO A 381 16.26 -5.65 -49.35
CA PRO A 381 17.68 -5.62 -49.08
C PRO A 381 18.08 -6.54 -47.93
N ASP A 382 19.27 -7.13 -47.97
CA ASP A 382 19.81 -7.99 -46.88
C ASP A 382 19.87 -7.27 -45.52
N SER A 383 20.00 -5.94 -45.53
CA SER A 383 19.98 -5.10 -44.33
C SER A 383 18.59 -4.90 -43.73
N HIS A 384 17.53 -5.38 -44.39
CA HIS A 384 16.16 -5.18 -43.94
C HIS A 384 15.88 -6.02 -42.68
N PRO A 385 15.35 -5.42 -41.58
CA PRO A 385 15.17 -6.14 -40.32
C PRO A 385 14.28 -7.39 -40.38
N ALA A 386 13.30 -7.41 -41.30
CA ALA A 386 12.47 -8.58 -41.52
C ALA A 386 13.27 -9.80 -42.03
N VAL A 387 14.27 -9.57 -42.90
CA VAL A 387 15.13 -10.63 -43.46
C VAL A 387 15.96 -11.27 -42.35
N SER A 388 16.65 -10.46 -41.55
CA SER A 388 17.44 -10.95 -40.42
C SER A 388 16.58 -11.62 -39.35
N SER A 389 15.38 -11.10 -39.09
CA SER A 389 14.47 -11.65 -38.08
C SER A 389 13.89 -13.00 -38.49
N PHE A 390 13.70 -13.25 -39.79
CA PHE A 390 13.15 -14.52 -40.30
C PHE A 390 14.20 -15.63 -40.46
N ALA A 391 15.49 -15.33 -40.27
CA ALA A 391 16.58 -16.25 -40.61
C ALA A 391 16.44 -17.65 -39.98
N ALA A 392 16.04 -17.73 -38.70
CA ALA A 392 15.86 -19.01 -38.00
C ALA A 392 14.71 -19.84 -38.59
N ALA A 393 13.59 -19.19 -38.93
CA ALA A 393 12.47 -19.84 -39.61
C ALA A 393 12.83 -20.23 -41.06
N ARG A 394 13.62 -19.41 -41.75
CA ARG A 394 14.02 -19.62 -43.16
C ARG A 394 14.88 -20.85 -43.37
N ILE A 395 15.83 -21.11 -42.48
CA ILE A 395 16.75 -22.26 -42.58
C ILE A 395 16.16 -23.58 -42.05
N ALA A 396 15.00 -23.50 -41.38
CA ALA A 396 14.36 -24.68 -40.79
C ALA A 396 13.75 -25.59 -41.89
N PRO A 397 13.80 -26.93 -41.73
CA PRO A 397 13.13 -27.84 -42.65
C PRO A 397 11.63 -27.56 -42.75
N SER A 398 11.02 -27.82 -43.91
CA SER A 398 9.61 -27.48 -44.21
C SER A 398 8.63 -27.90 -43.09
N LYS A 399 8.73 -29.14 -42.57
CA LYS A 399 7.86 -29.63 -41.48
C LYS A 399 8.04 -28.83 -40.17
N THR A 400 9.28 -28.57 -39.78
CA THR A 400 9.61 -27.78 -38.57
C THR A 400 9.13 -26.34 -38.72
N ARG A 401 9.32 -25.76 -39.91
CA ARG A 401 8.91 -24.40 -40.25
C ARG A 401 7.38 -24.25 -40.19
N ALA A 402 6.62 -25.23 -40.67
CA ALA A 402 5.16 -25.24 -40.56
C ALA A 402 4.67 -25.24 -39.09
N SER A 403 5.41 -25.90 -38.19
CA SER A 403 5.12 -25.82 -36.74
C SER A 403 5.35 -24.42 -36.19
N PHE A 404 6.41 -23.73 -36.60
CA PHE A 404 6.66 -22.34 -36.15
C PHE A 404 5.52 -21.41 -36.57
N PHE A 405 5.01 -21.52 -37.79
CA PHE A 405 3.90 -20.71 -38.28
C PHE A 405 2.60 -21.01 -37.55
N THR A 406 2.31 -22.29 -37.32
CA THR A 406 1.13 -22.71 -36.56
C THR A 406 1.17 -22.15 -35.14
N SER A 407 2.33 -22.22 -34.47
CA SER A 407 2.52 -21.63 -33.14
C SER A 407 2.35 -20.11 -33.16
N ALA A 408 2.95 -19.42 -34.13
CA ALA A 408 2.84 -17.97 -34.26
C ALA A 408 1.39 -17.51 -34.46
N LEU A 409 0.63 -18.20 -35.33
CA LEU A 409 -0.77 -17.91 -35.55
C LEU A 409 -1.62 -18.22 -34.31
N ALA A 410 -1.32 -19.29 -33.57
CA ALA A 410 -2.00 -19.59 -32.32
C ALA A 410 -1.81 -18.46 -31.29
N THR A 411 -0.59 -17.96 -31.12
CA THR A 411 -0.28 -16.84 -30.21
C THR A 411 -0.99 -15.54 -30.62
N LEU A 412 -1.01 -15.24 -31.92
CA LEU A 412 -1.67 -14.03 -32.44
C LEU A 412 -3.19 -14.16 -32.58
N SER A 413 -3.77 -15.36 -32.44
CA SER A 413 -5.20 -15.62 -32.67
C SER A 413 -6.14 -14.82 -31.77
N ILE A 414 -5.68 -14.44 -30.57
CA ILE A 414 -6.45 -13.58 -29.65
C ILE A 414 -6.80 -12.22 -30.27
N PHE A 415 -5.98 -11.74 -31.21
CA PHE A 415 -6.16 -10.46 -31.88
C PHE A 415 -7.13 -10.53 -33.07
N MET A 416 -7.63 -11.72 -33.38
CA MET A 416 -8.60 -11.94 -34.46
C MET A 416 -10.05 -11.81 -34.00
N ASP A 417 -10.29 -11.74 -32.69
CA ASP A 417 -11.60 -11.34 -32.18
C ASP A 417 -11.88 -9.88 -32.56
N ASP A 418 -12.98 -9.62 -33.25
CA ASP A 418 -13.31 -8.30 -33.79
C ASP A 418 -13.35 -7.22 -32.70
N TYR A 419 -13.79 -7.56 -31.49
CA TYR A 419 -13.84 -6.63 -30.38
C TYR A 419 -12.43 -6.29 -29.89
N VAL A 420 -11.56 -7.29 -29.70
CA VAL A 420 -10.15 -7.07 -29.33
C VAL A 420 -9.42 -6.30 -30.44
N ALA A 421 -9.60 -6.70 -31.70
CA ALA A 421 -8.98 -6.06 -32.86
C ALA A 421 -9.35 -4.57 -32.91
N SER A 422 -10.62 -4.22 -32.70
CA SER A 422 -11.08 -2.83 -32.71
C SER A 422 -10.40 -1.94 -31.65
N MET A 423 -10.05 -2.54 -30.50
CA MET A 423 -9.38 -1.87 -29.39
C MET A 423 -7.87 -1.70 -29.63
N ILE A 424 -7.22 -2.62 -30.36
CA ILE A 424 -5.75 -2.62 -30.50
C ILE A 424 -5.23 -2.18 -31.87
N SER A 425 -6.12 -1.85 -32.81
CA SER A 425 -5.70 -1.51 -34.18
C SER A 425 -5.22 -0.07 -34.33
N GLU A 426 -5.58 0.80 -33.39
CA GLU A 426 -5.30 2.24 -33.41
C GLU A 426 -4.93 2.72 -32.00
N SER A 427 -4.27 3.88 -31.88
CA SER A 427 -3.87 4.47 -30.61
C SER A 427 -4.57 5.80 -30.35
N GLU A 428 -5.43 5.84 -29.33
CA GLU A 428 -5.99 7.07 -28.75
C GLU A 428 -5.18 7.53 -27.52
N ILE A 429 -4.48 6.59 -26.89
CA ILE A 429 -3.63 6.82 -25.72
C ILE A 429 -2.24 7.25 -26.20
N ASP A 430 -1.95 8.54 -26.10
CA ASP A 430 -0.62 9.09 -26.38
C ASP A 430 0.19 9.22 -25.09
N LEU A 431 1.12 8.30 -24.89
CA LEU A 431 1.98 8.25 -23.70
C LEU A 431 2.93 9.45 -23.60
N ASN A 432 3.22 10.15 -24.70
CA ASN A 432 4.06 11.36 -24.66
C ASN A 432 3.40 12.49 -23.86
N LYS A 433 2.07 12.53 -23.85
CA LYS A 433 1.30 13.58 -23.15
C LYS A 433 1.23 13.39 -21.64
N PHE A 434 1.63 12.23 -21.11
CA PHE A 434 1.67 11.98 -19.67
C PHE A 434 2.66 12.90 -18.92
N ASN A 435 3.51 13.65 -19.62
CA ASN A 435 4.35 14.67 -19.02
C ASN A 435 3.73 16.08 -19.07
N GLU A 436 2.68 16.28 -19.85
CA GLU A 436 2.11 17.58 -20.20
C GLU A 436 0.70 17.78 -19.65
N GLU A 437 -0.12 16.74 -19.71
CA GLU A 437 -1.50 16.74 -19.24
C GLU A 437 -1.74 15.72 -18.12
N ARG A 438 -2.77 16.00 -17.32
CA ARG A 438 -3.19 15.15 -16.21
C ARG A 438 -3.96 13.97 -16.80
N SER A 439 -3.50 12.75 -16.58
CA SER A 439 -4.04 11.54 -17.20
C SER A 439 -4.19 10.42 -16.17
N VAL A 440 -5.30 9.70 -16.27
CA VAL A 440 -5.55 8.47 -15.52
C VAL A 440 -5.91 7.37 -16.50
N LEU A 441 -5.29 6.21 -16.33
CA LEU A 441 -5.54 5.03 -17.14
C LEU A 441 -6.01 3.87 -16.26
N TYR A 442 -7.16 3.30 -16.60
CA TYR A 442 -7.72 2.10 -15.96
C TYR A 442 -7.54 0.88 -16.84
N MET A 443 -6.87 -0.15 -16.34
CA MET A 443 -6.75 -1.45 -16.98
C MET A 443 -7.79 -2.38 -16.37
N ILE A 444 -8.92 -2.56 -17.06
CA ILE A 444 -10.04 -3.37 -16.61
C ILE A 444 -9.90 -4.76 -17.22
N LEU A 445 -9.66 -5.75 -16.37
CA LEU A 445 -9.30 -7.11 -16.78
C LEU A 445 -10.26 -8.11 -16.14
N PRO A 446 -10.86 -9.04 -16.89
CA PRO A 446 -11.80 -9.98 -16.31
C PRO A 446 -11.08 -10.97 -15.37
N ASP A 447 -11.43 -10.96 -14.09
CA ASP A 447 -10.93 -11.89 -13.04
C ASP A 447 -11.09 -13.38 -13.41
N GLU A 448 -12.03 -13.69 -14.30
CA GLU A 448 -12.39 -15.06 -14.69
C GLU A 448 -11.44 -15.68 -15.72
N LYS A 449 -10.68 -14.85 -16.46
CA LYS A 449 -9.88 -15.29 -17.62
C LYS A 449 -8.48 -14.67 -17.60
N THR A 450 -7.47 -15.52 -17.58
CA THR A 450 -6.06 -15.12 -17.65
C THR A 450 -5.61 -14.70 -19.06
N THR A 451 -6.47 -14.85 -20.07
CA THR A 451 -6.16 -14.66 -21.49
C THR A 451 -5.56 -13.28 -21.82
N PHE A 452 -5.99 -12.24 -21.10
CA PHE A 452 -5.56 -10.85 -21.35
C PHE A 452 -4.45 -10.36 -20.43
N TYR A 453 -4.01 -11.17 -19.45
CA TYR A 453 -3.01 -10.73 -18.48
C TYR A 453 -1.67 -10.42 -19.15
N GLY A 454 -1.23 -11.26 -20.10
CA GLY A 454 0.00 -11.00 -20.87
C GLY A 454 -0.03 -9.66 -21.63
N LEU A 455 -1.21 -9.24 -22.12
CA LEU A 455 -1.37 -7.92 -22.77
C LEU A 455 -1.31 -6.77 -21.78
N CYS A 456 -1.89 -6.93 -20.60
CA CYS A 456 -1.76 -5.95 -19.53
C CYS A 456 -0.30 -5.80 -19.11
N SER A 457 0.43 -6.90 -18.92
CA SER A 457 1.84 -6.88 -18.53
C SER A 457 2.70 -6.22 -19.62
N LEU A 458 2.44 -6.52 -20.90
CA LEU A 458 3.04 -5.83 -22.03
C LEU A 458 2.76 -4.33 -21.99
N PHE A 459 1.49 -3.94 -21.78
CA PHE A 459 1.10 -2.54 -21.72
C PHE A 459 1.82 -1.81 -20.58
N VAL A 460 1.81 -2.36 -19.36
CA VAL A 460 2.49 -1.77 -18.20
C VAL A 460 3.98 -1.58 -18.48
N ASN A 461 4.63 -2.56 -19.11
CA ASN A 461 6.04 -2.46 -19.49
C ASN A 461 6.28 -1.34 -20.52
N GLN A 462 5.44 -1.24 -21.55
CA GLN A 462 5.53 -0.18 -22.56
C GLN A 462 5.34 1.21 -21.95
N VAL A 463 4.35 1.36 -21.06
CA VAL A 463 4.12 2.63 -20.35
C VAL A 463 5.29 2.97 -19.46
N TYR A 464 5.78 2.01 -18.66
CA TYR A 464 6.92 2.22 -17.79
C TYR A 464 8.17 2.66 -18.58
N THR A 465 8.52 1.93 -19.63
CA THR A 465 9.67 2.23 -20.50
C THR A 465 9.54 3.62 -21.12
N LYS A 466 8.36 3.96 -21.65
CA LYS A 466 8.13 5.28 -22.24
C LYS A 466 8.24 6.41 -21.22
N LEU A 467 7.70 6.23 -20.01
CA LEU A 467 7.80 7.22 -18.95
C LEU A 467 9.24 7.43 -18.48
N VAL A 468 10.06 6.39 -18.43
CA VAL A 468 11.50 6.48 -18.14
C VAL A 468 12.21 7.30 -19.23
N GLU A 469 11.98 6.99 -20.50
CA GLU A 469 12.58 7.75 -21.61
C GLU A 469 12.17 9.23 -21.60
N LEU A 470 10.90 9.51 -21.29
CA LEU A 470 10.42 10.87 -21.13
C LEU A 470 11.11 11.57 -19.95
N ALA A 471 11.28 10.89 -18.82
CA ALA A 471 11.99 11.45 -17.67
C ALA A 471 13.46 11.74 -18.00
N ASP A 472 14.17 10.80 -18.63
CA ASP A 472 15.58 10.93 -19.01
C ASP A 472 15.78 12.11 -19.98
N SER A 473 14.91 12.25 -20.98
CA SER A 473 14.96 13.36 -21.94
C SER A 473 14.67 14.75 -21.32
N LYS A 474 14.10 14.79 -20.12
CA LYS A 474 13.68 16.01 -19.41
C LYS A 474 14.49 16.29 -18.14
N GLY A 475 15.62 15.62 -17.93
CA GLY A 475 16.52 15.85 -16.80
C GLY A 475 16.30 14.91 -15.61
N GLY A 476 15.81 13.70 -15.87
CA GLY A 476 15.69 12.61 -14.90
C GLY A 476 14.40 12.58 -14.08
N ARG A 477 13.43 13.47 -14.35
CA ARG A 477 12.10 13.48 -13.69
C ARG A 477 11.01 13.97 -14.63
N LEU A 478 9.81 13.41 -14.48
CA LEU A 478 8.61 13.91 -15.12
C LEU A 478 8.13 15.20 -14.44
N LYS A 479 7.55 16.11 -15.22
CA LYS A 479 6.89 17.35 -14.77
C LYS A 479 5.65 17.04 -13.94
N ILE A 480 4.87 16.05 -14.36
CA ILE A 480 3.72 15.51 -13.62
C ILE A 480 4.13 14.13 -13.12
N ARG A 481 4.07 13.93 -11.80
CA ARG A 481 4.38 12.64 -11.20
C ARG A 481 3.35 11.60 -11.63
N THR A 482 3.79 10.39 -11.97
CA THR A 482 2.92 9.27 -12.33
C THR A 482 2.98 8.17 -11.28
N ASN A 483 1.81 7.77 -10.77
CA ASN A 483 1.66 6.76 -9.73
C ASN A 483 1.05 5.48 -10.33
N PHE A 484 1.76 4.36 -10.17
CA PHE A 484 1.22 3.04 -10.49
C PHE A 484 0.51 2.50 -9.24
N ILE A 485 -0.82 2.39 -9.31
CA ILE A 485 -1.65 1.85 -8.23
C ILE A 485 -2.25 0.55 -8.75
N LEU A 486 -1.48 -0.53 -8.59
CA LEU A 486 -1.79 -1.81 -9.19
C LEU A 486 -2.49 -2.73 -8.16
N ASP A 487 -3.82 -2.67 -8.09
CA ASP A 487 -4.60 -3.63 -7.32
C ASP A 487 -4.45 -5.04 -7.92
N GLU A 488 -4.28 -6.05 -7.06
CA GLU A 488 -4.05 -7.44 -7.48
C GLU A 488 -2.79 -7.67 -8.35
N PHE A 489 -1.69 -6.94 -8.10
CA PHE A 489 -0.45 -7.00 -8.91
C PHE A 489 0.09 -8.42 -9.20
N ARG A 490 -0.13 -9.40 -8.31
CA ARG A 490 0.29 -10.79 -8.52
C ARG A 490 -0.29 -11.43 -9.80
N GLN A 491 -1.43 -10.93 -10.28
CA GLN A 491 -2.10 -11.49 -11.45
C GLN A 491 -1.40 -11.11 -12.78
N PHE A 492 -0.51 -10.12 -12.77
CA PHE A 492 0.16 -9.55 -13.95
C PHE A 492 1.63 -9.96 -14.05
#